data_AF-A0A1G1WGG7-F1
#
_entry.id   AF-A0A1G1WGG7-F1
#
_cell.length_a   1.000
_cell.length_b   1.000
_cell.length_c   1.000
_cell.angle_alpha   90.00
_cell.angle_beta   90.00
_cell.angle_gamma   90.00
#
_symmetry.space_group_name_H-M   'P 1'
#
loop_
_entity.id
_entity.type
_entity.pdbx_description
1 polymer ?
#
loop_
_entity_poly.entity_id
_entity_poly.type
_entity_poly.pdbx_seq_one_letter_code
_entity_poly.pdbx_strand_id
1 'polypeptide(L)'
;MIQKHGSPINNFTSEKGWLVWGYDPLNIRPRDCLGAGSMYDDLFERYTGGCLEDVNAEEPGPIRARINATGCHVLRHQQPNLTINNNAWQPGGYNGGPAVVFVSGDMTIGEDIFIRPETGIIFVVGGDINTEESVENIAGMFIFDGSFDDMSGDEKLVIRGALVGGFNDESFGFRRDLGADNENDPAEHIIYEPKYLWLFRDIVGDKNTILKEVAP
;
A
#
# COMPACT_ATOMS: atom_id res chain seq x y z
N MET A 1 33.86 -0.16 10.18
CA MET A 1 34.68 0.04 8.96
C MET A 1 33.68 0.15 7.81
N ILE A 2 33.41 1.35 7.32
CA ILE A 2 32.40 1.61 6.29
C ILE A 2 33.08 1.39 4.94
N GLN A 3 32.71 0.32 4.24
CA GLN A 3 33.16 0.10 2.87
C GLN A 3 32.27 0.89 1.90
N LYS A 4 32.92 1.70 1.07
CA LYS A 4 32.30 2.51 0.02
C LYS A 4 32.21 1.65 -1.24
N HIS A 5 31.12 0.93 -1.42
CA HIS A 5 30.85 0.18 -2.64
C HIS A 5 29.42 0.46 -3.15
N GLY A 6 29.34 0.86 -4.42
CA GLY A 6 28.09 0.99 -5.18
C GLY A 6 27.65 2.43 -5.41
N SER A 7 27.43 2.80 -6.68
CA SER A 7 26.66 3.98 -7.04
C SER A 7 25.23 3.86 -6.47
N PRO A 8 24.58 4.97 -6.09
CA PRO A 8 23.19 4.94 -5.64
C PRO A 8 22.30 4.29 -6.69
N ILE A 9 21.36 3.46 -6.24
CA ILE A 9 20.25 2.97 -7.05
C ILE A 9 19.34 4.16 -7.35
N ASN A 10 18.99 4.35 -8.63
CA ASN A 10 18.46 5.59 -9.19
C ASN A 10 17.04 5.96 -8.73
N ASN A 11 16.35 5.09 -7.99
CA ASN A 11 14.90 5.17 -7.75
C ASN A 11 14.54 5.62 -6.31
N PHE A 12 15.54 5.99 -5.50
CA PHE A 12 15.33 6.54 -4.16
C PHE A 12 16.09 7.86 -4.00
N THR A 13 15.36 8.97 -3.99
CA THR A 13 15.91 10.29 -3.66
C THR A 13 15.46 10.70 -2.26
N SER A 14 16.40 10.72 -1.32
CA SER A 14 16.22 11.41 -0.03
C SER A 14 17.03 12.69 -0.06
N GLU A 15 16.43 13.82 0.31
CA GLU A 15 17.08 15.14 0.30
C GLU A 15 18.35 15.18 1.18
N LYS A 16 18.45 14.27 2.18
CA LYS A 16 19.62 14.15 3.08
C LYS A 16 20.44 12.87 2.91
N GLY A 17 20.12 12.02 1.92
CA GLY A 17 20.90 10.82 1.62
C GLY A 17 20.90 9.74 2.72
N TRP A 18 19.84 9.69 3.53
CA TRP A 18 19.70 8.70 4.59
C TRP A 18 19.21 7.38 4.00
N LEU A 19 20.16 6.52 3.61
CA LEU A 19 19.89 5.16 3.18
C LEU A 19 20.45 4.19 4.23
N VAL A 20 19.63 3.23 4.66
CA VAL A 20 20.10 2.09 5.47
C VAL A 20 20.76 1.08 4.53
N TRP A 21 22.08 1.19 4.38
CA TRP A 21 22.89 0.21 3.66
C TRP A 21 23.19 -0.97 4.60
N GLY A 22 22.67 -2.16 4.31
CA GLY A 22 22.94 -3.30 5.19
C GLY A 22 22.20 -4.61 4.95
N TYR A 23 21.25 -4.69 4.02
CA TYR A 23 20.78 -6.00 3.57
C TYR A 23 21.78 -6.57 2.56
N ASP A 24 22.71 -7.39 3.07
CA ASP A 24 23.42 -8.39 2.26
C ASP A 24 22.34 -9.26 1.60
N PRO A 25 22.20 -9.26 0.26
CA PRO A 25 21.15 -9.99 -0.38
C PRO A 25 21.47 -11.47 -0.19
N LEU A 26 20.69 -12.14 0.66
CA LEU A 26 20.26 -13.48 0.27
C LEU A 26 19.96 -13.38 -1.22
N ASN A 27 20.70 -14.13 -2.04
CA ASN A 27 20.54 -14.21 -3.48
C ASN A 27 19.23 -14.96 -3.80
N ILE A 28 18.16 -14.58 -3.10
CA ILE A 28 16.80 -14.63 -3.59
C ILE A 28 16.87 -13.64 -4.75
N ARG A 29 17.25 -14.13 -5.94
CA ARG A 29 16.71 -13.55 -7.15
C ARG A 29 15.22 -13.76 -6.97
N PRO A 30 14.43 -12.72 -6.62
CA PRO A 30 13.01 -12.88 -6.75
C PRO A 30 12.86 -13.34 -8.19
N ARG A 31 12.19 -14.48 -8.40
CA ARG A 31 11.72 -14.81 -9.75
C ARG A 31 11.14 -13.51 -10.30
N ASP A 32 11.40 -13.11 -11.54
CA ASP A 32 10.77 -11.91 -12.09
C ASP A 32 9.26 -12.07 -11.90
N CYS A 33 8.75 -11.50 -10.79
CA CYS A 33 7.41 -11.77 -10.28
C CYS A 33 6.41 -11.03 -11.14
N LEU A 34 6.90 -10.01 -11.85
CA LEU A 34 6.18 -9.12 -12.74
C LEU A 34 6.03 -9.79 -14.10
N GLY A 35 5.03 -10.67 -14.21
CA GLY A 35 4.68 -11.31 -15.47
C GLY A 35 4.05 -10.33 -16.47
N ALA A 36 3.32 -9.34 -15.95
CA ALA A 36 2.59 -8.34 -16.74
C ALA A 36 3.26 -6.95 -16.81
N GLY A 37 4.38 -6.74 -16.12
CA GLY A 37 4.99 -5.41 -15.99
C GLY A 37 4.26 -4.46 -15.03
N SER A 38 3.20 -4.94 -14.36
CA SER A 38 2.40 -4.22 -13.37
C SER A 38 2.11 -5.16 -12.19
N MET A 39 2.45 -4.71 -10.98
CA MET A 39 2.08 -5.41 -9.74
C MET A 39 0.57 -5.38 -9.56
N TYR A 40 -0.10 -4.30 -9.97
CA TYR A 40 -1.56 -4.25 -9.98
C TYR A 40 -2.15 -5.41 -10.79
N ASP A 41 -1.73 -5.58 -12.05
CA ASP A 41 -2.26 -6.62 -12.94
C ASP A 41 -2.02 -8.02 -12.39
N ASP A 42 -0.81 -8.31 -11.90
CA ASP A 42 -0.47 -9.63 -11.35
C ASP A 42 -1.29 -9.96 -10.09
N LEU A 43 -1.46 -8.99 -9.18
CA LEU A 43 -2.30 -9.18 -7.99
C LEU A 43 -3.78 -9.25 -8.35
N PHE A 44 -4.23 -8.45 -9.34
CA PHE A 44 -5.61 -8.44 -9.80
C PHE A 44 -5.97 -9.80 -10.42
N GLU A 45 -5.18 -10.29 -11.37
CA GLU A 45 -5.40 -11.61 -11.98
C GLU A 45 -5.41 -12.72 -10.91
N ARG A 46 -4.48 -12.68 -9.96
CA ARG A 46 -4.34 -13.71 -8.94
C ARG A 46 -5.52 -13.76 -7.96
N TYR A 47 -6.00 -12.62 -7.48
CA TYR A 47 -6.97 -12.58 -6.38
C TYR A 47 -8.42 -12.41 -6.82
N THR A 48 -8.68 -11.91 -8.02
CA THR A 48 -10.06 -11.67 -8.49
C THR A 48 -10.74 -12.92 -9.05
N GLY A 49 -10.00 -13.98 -9.36
CA GLY A 49 -10.56 -15.23 -9.90
C GLY A 49 -11.42 -16.05 -8.92
N GLY A 50 -11.62 -15.59 -7.68
CA GLY A 50 -12.50 -16.23 -6.69
C GLY A 50 -13.80 -15.45 -6.50
N CYS A 51 -13.68 -14.21 -6.07
CA CYS A 51 -14.77 -13.25 -5.96
C CYS A 51 -14.22 -11.85 -6.25
N LEU A 52 -15.06 -11.00 -6.83
CA LEU A 52 -14.74 -9.60 -7.08
C LEU A 52 -16.04 -8.81 -7.03
N GLU A 53 -16.08 -7.80 -6.18
CA GLU A 53 -17.24 -6.90 -6.06
C GLU A 53 -16.84 -5.45 -6.33
N ASP A 54 -17.70 -4.72 -7.03
CA ASP A 54 -17.50 -3.30 -7.28
C ASP A 54 -18.02 -2.46 -6.10
N VAL A 55 -17.23 -1.48 -5.68
CA VAL A 55 -17.56 -0.59 -4.55
C VAL A 55 -17.10 0.85 -4.79
N ASN A 56 -17.85 1.81 -4.27
CA ASN A 56 -17.30 3.15 -4.06
C ASN A 56 -16.42 3.12 -2.80
N ALA A 57 -15.11 3.27 -2.97
CA ALA A 57 -14.12 3.19 -1.89
C ALA A 57 -13.75 4.58 -1.32
N GLU A 58 -14.39 5.66 -1.79
CA GLU A 58 -14.21 7.01 -1.22
C GLU A 58 -14.64 7.09 0.25
N GLU A 59 -15.50 6.16 0.68
CA GLU A 59 -15.94 6.00 2.07
C GLU A 59 -15.75 4.55 2.55
N PRO A 60 -15.48 4.33 3.86
CA PRO A 60 -15.32 2.97 4.41
C PRO A 60 -16.65 2.22 4.56
N GLY A 61 -17.78 2.94 4.60
CA GLY A 61 -19.11 2.38 4.79
C GLY A 61 -19.53 1.39 3.69
N PRO A 62 -19.46 1.79 2.41
CA PRO A 62 -19.72 0.91 1.27
C PRO A 62 -18.86 -0.36 1.25
N ILE A 63 -17.56 -0.26 1.59
CA ILE A 63 -16.62 -1.39 1.68
C ILE A 63 -17.14 -2.43 2.66
N ARG A 64 -17.43 -2.01 3.90
CA ARG A 64 -18.01 -2.87 4.95
C ARG A 64 -19.35 -3.46 4.52
N ALA A 65 -20.22 -2.67 3.90
CA ALA A 65 -21.53 -3.12 3.47
C ALA A 65 -21.44 -4.24 2.42
N ARG A 66 -20.48 -4.13 1.47
CA ARG A 66 -20.27 -5.17 0.45
C ARG A 66 -19.75 -6.46 1.05
N ILE A 67 -18.72 -6.39 1.89
CA ILE A 67 -18.17 -7.57 2.57
C ILE A 67 -19.25 -8.30 3.37
N ASN A 68 -20.08 -7.58 4.13
CA ASN A 68 -21.15 -8.20 4.91
C ASN A 68 -22.26 -8.82 4.04
N ALA A 69 -22.51 -8.26 2.87
CA ALA A 69 -23.57 -8.74 1.97
C ALA A 69 -23.15 -9.97 1.17
N THR A 70 -21.89 -10.03 0.72
CA THR A 70 -21.42 -11.04 -0.23
C THR A 70 -20.43 -12.03 0.38
N GLY A 71 -19.81 -11.68 1.50
CA GLY A 71 -18.65 -12.40 2.04
C GLY A 71 -17.38 -12.23 1.19
N CYS A 72 -17.42 -11.39 0.15
CA CYS A 72 -16.26 -11.14 -0.69
C CYS A 72 -15.39 -10.04 -0.09
N HIS A 73 -14.13 -10.39 0.17
CA HIS A 73 -13.12 -9.49 0.74
C HIS A 73 -12.22 -8.84 -0.31
N VAL A 74 -12.43 -9.16 -1.59
CA VAL A 74 -11.69 -8.60 -2.72
C VAL A 74 -12.62 -7.69 -3.51
N LEU A 75 -12.30 -6.41 -3.53
CA LEU A 75 -13.16 -5.35 -4.04
C LEU A 75 -12.42 -4.57 -5.11
N ARG A 76 -13.17 -4.02 -6.07
CA ARG A 76 -12.67 -3.07 -7.07
C ARG A 76 -13.35 -1.73 -6.88
N HIS A 77 -12.56 -0.66 -6.86
CA HIS A 77 -13.11 0.68 -6.90
C HIS A 77 -13.79 0.93 -8.24
N GLN A 78 -15.02 1.46 -8.21
CA GLN A 78 -15.84 1.64 -9.40
C GLN A 78 -15.25 2.61 -10.43
N GLN A 79 -14.48 3.60 -9.96
CA GLN A 79 -13.81 4.56 -10.82
C GLN A 79 -12.33 4.21 -10.93
N PRO A 80 -11.66 4.65 -12.01
CA PRO A 80 -10.23 4.42 -12.14
C PRO A 80 -9.44 5.03 -10.98
N ASN A 81 -9.75 6.28 -10.64
CA ASN A 81 -9.05 7.01 -9.60
C ASN A 81 -9.88 7.02 -8.31
N LEU A 82 -9.19 6.90 -7.17
CA LEU A 82 -9.80 6.96 -5.84
C LEU A 82 -9.38 8.26 -5.14
N THR A 83 -10.34 9.04 -4.69
CA THR A 83 -10.07 10.23 -3.87
C THR A 83 -10.69 10.06 -2.49
N ILE A 84 -9.86 10.04 -1.44
CA ILE A 84 -10.29 10.08 -0.04
C ILE A 84 -10.10 11.50 0.46
N ASN A 85 -11.16 12.31 0.43
CA ASN A 85 -11.14 13.73 0.80
C ASN A 85 -12.33 14.12 1.70
N ASN A 86 -12.78 13.16 2.50
CA ASN A 86 -13.92 13.35 3.38
C ASN A 86 -13.66 12.71 4.75
N ASN A 87 -14.37 13.21 5.75
CA ASN A 87 -14.23 12.77 7.12
C ASN A 87 -14.82 11.37 7.38
N ALA A 88 -15.36 10.61 6.42
CA ALA A 88 -15.93 9.29 6.71
C ALA A 88 -14.88 8.28 7.20
N TRP A 89 -13.61 8.53 6.90
CA TRP A 89 -12.48 7.77 7.41
C TRP A 89 -12.08 8.17 8.86
N GLN A 90 -12.78 9.14 9.49
CA GLN A 90 -12.50 9.66 10.83
C GLN A 90 -13.74 10.16 11.65
N PRO A 91 -13.64 10.27 12.99
CA PRO A 91 -12.96 9.31 13.85
C PRO A 91 -13.73 7.98 13.87
N GLY A 92 -13.02 6.87 13.73
CA GLY A 92 -13.61 5.52 13.79
C GLY A 92 -13.45 4.71 12.51
N GLY A 93 -13.25 5.40 11.38
CA GLY A 93 -12.75 4.89 10.10
C GLY A 93 -13.24 3.52 9.67
N TYR A 94 -12.35 2.73 9.07
CA TYR A 94 -12.68 1.38 8.64
C TYR A 94 -12.77 0.43 9.83
N ASN A 95 -13.94 -0.20 9.97
CA ASN A 95 -14.25 -1.17 11.02
C ASN A 95 -14.98 -2.42 10.48
N GLY A 96 -14.86 -2.69 9.18
CA GLY A 96 -15.34 -3.93 8.56
C GLY A 96 -14.37 -5.09 8.74
N GLY A 97 -14.66 -6.24 8.13
CA GLY A 97 -13.70 -7.35 8.03
C GLY A 97 -12.48 -6.99 7.16
N PRO A 98 -11.39 -7.78 7.15
CA PRO A 98 -10.22 -7.47 6.33
C PRO A 98 -10.59 -7.31 4.85
N ALA A 99 -9.99 -6.38 4.12
CA ALA A 99 -10.37 -6.15 2.72
C ALA A 99 -9.17 -5.79 1.83
N VAL A 100 -9.23 -6.23 0.58
CA VAL A 100 -8.31 -5.81 -0.49
C VAL A 100 -9.13 -4.98 -1.48
N VAL A 101 -8.69 -3.75 -1.74
CA VAL A 101 -9.35 -2.81 -2.65
C VAL A 101 -8.42 -2.51 -3.80
N PHE A 102 -8.83 -2.90 -5.00
CA PHE A 102 -8.13 -2.60 -6.24
C PHE A 102 -8.60 -1.25 -6.80
N VAL A 103 -7.66 -0.35 -7.07
CA VAL A 103 -7.85 0.96 -7.70
C VAL A 103 -7.05 0.95 -9.00
N SER A 104 -7.70 1.04 -10.17
CA SER A 104 -7.00 0.80 -11.44
C SER A 104 -6.15 1.99 -11.93
N GLY A 105 -6.37 3.18 -11.39
CA GLY A 105 -5.62 4.40 -11.67
C GLY A 105 -4.97 4.92 -10.39
N ASP A 106 -5.04 6.24 -10.20
CA ASP A 106 -4.34 6.92 -9.10
C ASP A 106 -5.18 6.97 -7.82
N MET A 107 -4.50 7.12 -6.68
CA MET A 107 -5.12 7.36 -5.39
C MET A 107 -4.66 8.70 -4.81
N THR A 108 -5.63 9.54 -4.43
CA THR A 108 -5.38 10.79 -3.70
C THR A 108 -5.94 10.68 -2.29
N ILE A 109 -5.09 10.90 -1.30
CA ILE A 109 -5.43 10.93 0.12
C ILE A 109 -5.39 12.39 0.56
N GLY A 110 -6.56 13.03 0.62
CA GLY A 110 -6.73 14.40 1.10
C GLY A 110 -7.22 14.52 2.54
N GLU A 111 -7.60 13.40 3.16
CA GLU A 111 -7.96 13.32 4.57
C GLU A 111 -7.33 12.08 5.18
N ASP A 112 -7.09 12.14 6.50
CA ASP A 112 -6.55 11.03 7.27
C ASP A 112 -7.36 9.73 7.13
N ILE A 113 -6.64 8.60 7.11
CA ILE A 113 -7.23 7.26 7.03
C ILE A 113 -7.07 6.54 8.36
N PHE A 114 -8.18 6.29 9.06
CA PHE A 114 -8.18 5.47 10.26
C PHE A 114 -8.67 4.05 9.97
N ILE A 115 -7.97 3.05 10.51
CA ILE A 115 -8.36 1.63 10.47
C ILE A 115 -8.28 1.05 11.87
N ARG A 116 -9.33 0.35 12.29
CA ARG A 116 -9.36 -0.25 13.63
C ARG A 116 -8.28 -1.34 13.81
N PRO A 117 -7.72 -1.50 15.02
CA PRO A 117 -6.67 -2.49 15.29
C PRO A 117 -7.05 -3.93 14.98
N GLU A 118 -8.34 -4.27 15.07
CA GLU A 118 -8.85 -5.64 14.88
C GLU A 118 -9.05 -6.01 13.39
N THR A 119 -8.81 -5.08 12.46
CA THR A 119 -8.99 -5.28 11.02
C THR A 119 -7.85 -4.64 10.21
N GLY A 120 -7.93 -4.75 8.89
CA GLY A 120 -6.95 -4.20 7.97
C GLY A 120 -7.55 -3.96 6.59
N ILE A 121 -6.99 -2.99 5.87
CA ILE A 121 -7.24 -2.81 4.44
C ILE A 121 -5.91 -2.86 3.68
N ILE A 122 -5.93 -3.47 2.50
CA ILE A 122 -4.88 -3.32 1.50
C ILE A 122 -5.46 -2.54 0.34
N PHE A 123 -4.81 -1.46 -0.06
CA PHE A 123 -5.06 -0.79 -1.33
C PHE A 123 -4.03 -1.29 -2.34
N VAL A 124 -4.49 -1.74 -3.51
CA VAL A 124 -3.65 -2.10 -4.65
C VAL A 124 -3.96 -1.12 -5.77
N VAL A 125 -3.02 -0.22 -6.05
CA VAL A 125 -3.19 0.96 -6.91
C VAL A 125 -2.39 0.78 -8.19
N GLY A 126 -3.03 0.95 -9.35
CA GLY A 126 -2.39 0.81 -10.66
C GLY A 126 -1.54 2.01 -11.08
N GLY A 127 -1.71 3.15 -10.41
CA GLY A 127 -0.96 4.38 -10.65
C GLY A 127 -0.29 4.93 -9.39
N ASP A 128 -0.31 6.25 -9.28
CA ASP A 128 0.37 6.98 -8.21
C ASP A 128 -0.47 7.05 -6.93
N ILE A 129 0.21 7.22 -5.79
CA ILE A 129 -0.42 7.59 -4.51
C ILE A 129 0.07 8.96 -4.10
N ASN A 130 -0.85 9.92 -4.02
CA ASN A 130 -0.57 11.29 -3.59
C ASN A 130 -1.26 11.56 -2.25
N THR A 131 -0.54 12.09 -1.28
CA THR A 131 -1.07 12.49 0.03
C THR A 131 -0.97 14.01 0.16
N GLU A 132 -2.09 14.67 0.49
CA GLU A 132 -2.11 16.13 0.70
C GLU A 132 -1.31 16.52 1.96
N GLU A 133 -0.85 17.77 2.00
CA GLU A 133 -0.06 18.34 3.10
C GLU A 133 -0.74 18.19 4.47
N SER A 134 -2.07 18.37 4.52
CA SER A 134 -2.88 18.35 5.76
C SER A 134 -3.14 16.96 6.33
N VAL A 135 -2.67 15.89 5.68
CA VAL A 135 -2.85 14.53 6.17
C VAL A 135 -1.74 14.22 7.16
N GLU A 136 -2.09 13.88 8.39
CA GLU A 136 -1.14 13.52 9.44
C GLU A 136 -1.06 12.00 9.65
N ASN A 137 -2.13 11.27 9.36
CA ASN A 137 -2.24 9.85 9.68
C ASN A 137 -2.90 9.07 8.55
N ILE A 138 -2.18 8.10 8.01
CA ILE A 138 -2.75 7.09 7.12
C ILE A 138 -2.52 5.69 7.68
N ALA A 139 -3.56 4.88 7.71
CA ALA A 139 -3.50 3.47 8.10
C ALA A 139 -3.88 2.59 6.91
N GLY A 140 -3.13 1.52 6.70
CA GLY A 140 -3.33 0.60 5.59
C GLY A 140 -2.02 0.03 5.08
N MET A 141 -2.13 -1.04 4.29
CA MET A 141 -1.05 -1.46 3.41
C MET A 141 -1.35 -0.95 2.01
N PHE A 142 -0.40 -0.25 1.41
CA PHE A 142 -0.54 0.34 0.09
C PHE A 142 0.46 -0.34 -0.82
N ILE A 143 -0.06 -0.99 -1.86
CA ILE A 143 0.73 -1.57 -2.95
C ILE A 143 0.43 -0.74 -4.18
N PHE A 144 1.44 -0.25 -4.88
CA PHE A 144 1.25 0.64 -6.02
C PHE A 144 2.32 0.43 -7.10
N ASP A 145 1.93 0.65 -8.35
CA ASP A 145 2.85 0.57 -9.49
C ASP A 145 3.63 1.87 -9.71
N GLY A 146 2.96 3.00 -9.51
CA GLY A 146 3.51 4.34 -9.72
C GLY A 146 4.44 4.82 -8.61
N SER A 147 4.44 6.13 -8.42
CA SER A 147 5.17 6.83 -7.37
C SER A 147 4.28 7.08 -6.13
N PHE A 148 4.92 7.22 -4.98
CA PHE A 148 4.30 7.76 -3.76
C PHE A 148 4.80 9.18 -3.53
N ASP A 149 3.91 10.15 -3.28
CA ASP A 149 4.26 11.55 -3.01
C ASP A 149 3.43 12.06 -1.83
N ASP A 150 4.08 12.56 -0.77
CA ASP A 150 3.40 13.09 0.42
C ASP A 150 3.31 14.62 0.46
N MET A 151 3.67 15.26 -0.66
CA MET A 151 3.75 16.71 -0.85
C MET A 151 4.65 17.43 0.17
N SER A 152 4.96 18.70 -0.10
CA SER A 152 5.65 19.53 0.88
C SER A 152 4.71 19.86 2.03
N GLY A 153 5.16 19.67 3.27
CA GLY A 153 4.40 20.01 4.47
C GLY A 153 5.29 20.18 5.69
N ASP A 154 4.79 20.89 6.70
CA ASP A 154 5.44 21.11 8.00
C ASP A 154 4.87 20.21 9.11
N GLU A 155 3.93 19.32 8.77
CA GLU A 155 3.32 18.35 9.67
C GLU A 155 3.84 16.93 9.42
N LYS A 156 4.03 16.17 10.50
CA LYS A 156 4.54 14.79 10.45
C LYS A 156 3.50 13.83 9.85
N LEU A 157 3.90 13.02 8.87
CA LEU A 157 3.08 11.93 8.35
C LEU A 157 3.35 10.63 9.11
N VAL A 158 2.32 10.07 9.74
CA VAL A 158 2.38 8.75 10.38
C VAL A 158 1.67 7.72 9.50
N ILE A 159 2.44 6.75 9.01
CA ILE A 159 1.94 5.66 8.16
C ILE A 159 1.87 4.38 8.99
N ARG A 160 0.66 3.90 9.31
CA ARG A 160 0.42 2.67 10.07
C ARG A 160 0.12 1.52 9.13
N GLY A 161 1.16 0.76 8.79
CA GLY A 161 1.11 -0.35 7.86
C GLY A 161 2.35 -0.39 6.99
N ALA A 162 2.20 -0.39 5.67
CA ALA A 162 3.33 -0.50 4.76
C ALA A 162 3.05 0.20 3.43
N LEU A 163 4.11 0.73 2.82
CA LEU A 163 4.13 1.15 1.43
C LEU A 163 4.99 0.16 0.64
N VAL A 164 4.47 -0.36 -0.47
CA VAL A 164 5.15 -1.29 -1.36
C VAL A 164 4.94 -0.82 -2.79
N GLY A 165 5.96 -0.25 -3.40
CA GLY A 165 5.87 0.31 -4.75
C GLY A 165 7.22 0.81 -5.24
N GLY A 166 7.21 1.77 -6.17
CA GLY A 166 8.43 2.22 -6.85
C GLY A 166 8.97 1.18 -7.83
N PHE A 167 8.06 0.46 -8.50
CA PHE A 167 8.43 -0.48 -9.56
C PHE A 167 8.76 0.29 -10.86
N ASN A 168 9.46 -0.31 -11.81
CA ASN A 168 9.67 0.26 -13.16
C ASN A 168 10.23 1.71 -13.22
N ASP A 169 11.21 2.05 -12.38
CA ASP A 169 11.83 3.40 -12.30
C ASP A 169 10.97 4.49 -11.62
N GLU A 170 9.89 4.10 -10.96
CA GLU A 170 9.08 4.97 -10.10
C GLU A 170 9.73 5.17 -8.72
N SER A 171 9.24 6.17 -7.98
CA SER A 171 9.95 6.70 -6.80
C SER A 171 9.08 6.89 -5.55
N PHE A 172 9.75 6.98 -4.41
CA PHE A 172 9.17 7.48 -3.17
C PHE A 172 9.59 8.94 -3.00
N GLY A 173 8.66 9.86 -3.15
CA GLY A 173 8.79 11.29 -2.89
C GLY A 173 8.34 11.64 -1.47
N PHE A 174 9.26 11.49 -0.51
CA PHE A 174 9.09 12.02 0.84
C PHE A 174 9.61 13.47 0.89
N ARG A 175 8.68 14.43 0.99
CA ARG A 175 8.93 15.86 0.76
C ARG A 175 8.57 16.72 1.96
N ARG A 176 8.19 16.14 3.10
CA ARG A 176 7.86 16.90 4.30
C ARG A 176 9.13 17.33 5.02
N ASP A 177 9.10 18.53 5.60
CA ASP A 177 10.22 19.11 6.33
C ASP A 177 9.72 19.81 7.60
N LEU A 178 9.97 19.16 8.75
CA LEU A 178 9.68 19.73 10.07
C LEU A 178 10.74 20.77 10.52
N GLY A 179 11.64 21.18 9.62
CA GLY A 179 12.68 22.16 9.89
C GLY A 179 13.68 21.71 10.95
N ALA A 180 13.74 22.41 12.08
CA ALA A 180 14.64 22.06 13.18
C ALA A 180 14.21 20.78 13.92
N ASP A 181 12.92 20.46 13.92
CA ASP A 181 12.36 19.31 14.65
C ASP A 181 12.76 17.97 14.00
N ASN A 182 13.13 18.00 12.72
CA ASN A 182 13.66 16.86 11.97
C ASN A 182 14.91 16.19 12.59
N GLU A 183 15.60 16.86 13.53
CA GLU A 183 16.72 16.26 14.27
C GLU A 183 16.26 15.18 15.27
N ASN A 184 15.07 15.30 15.83
CA ASN A 184 14.53 14.40 16.85
C ASN A 184 13.30 13.62 16.37
N ASP A 185 12.57 14.16 15.39
CA ASP A 185 11.34 13.60 14.87
C ASP A 185 11.41 13.47 13.36
N PRO A 186 11.34 12.26 12.78
CA PRO A 186 11.29 12.12 11.33
C PRO A 186 9.99 12.71 10.77
N ALA A 187 10.06 13.43 9.65
CA ALA A 187 8.91 13.96 8.94
C ALA A 187 7.95 12.85 8.49
N GLU A 188 8.48 11.71 8.05
CA GLU A 188 7.71 10.51 7.75
C GLU A 188 8.02 9.39 8.74
N HIS A 189 6.99 8.89 9.42
CA HIS A 189 7.11 7.83 10.40
C HIS A 189 6.26 6.63 10.00
N ILE A 190 6.92 5.64 9.39
CA ILE A 190 6.28 4.38 8.97
C ILE A 190 6.36 3.37 10.12
N ILE A 191 5.19 2.99 10.64
CA ILE A 191 5.01 2.00 11.70
C ILE A 191 4.43 0.73 11.07
N TYR A 192 5.29 -0.28 10.93
CA TYR A 192 4.86 -1.57 10.42
C TYR A 192 3.90 -2.28 11.40
N GLU A 193 2.74 -2.71 10.91
CA GLU A 193 1.76 -3.47 11.67
C GLU A 193 1.72 -4.95 11.20
N PRO A 194 2.23 -5.92 11.98
CA PRO A 194 2.26 -7.33 11.58
C PRO A 194 0.88 -7.95 11.29
N LYS A 195 -0.22 -7.31 11.74
CA LYS A 195 -1.59 -7.77 11.50
C LYS A 195 -1.88 -7.96 10.00
N TYR A 196 -1.25 -7.18 9.12
CA TYR A 196 -1.41 -7.32 7.68
C TYR A 196 -0.85 -8.65 7.15
N LEU A 197 0.16 -9.26 7.77
CA LEU A 197 0.62 -10.60 7.36
C LEU A 197 -0.37 -11.70 7.73
N TRP A 198 -1.02 -11.54 8.89
CA TRP A 198 -1.89 -12.58 9.43
C TRP A 198 -3.30 -12.51 8.84
N LEU A 199 -3.90 -11.31 8.80
CA LEU A 199 -5.26 -11.09 8.31
C LEU A 199 -5.40 -11.43 6.82
N PHE A 200 -4.33 -11.22 6.05
CA PHE A 200 -4.35 -11.43 4.61
C PHE A 200 -3.75 -12.77 4.20
N ARG A 201 -3.31 -13.63 5.14
CA ARG A 201 -2.90 -15.00 4.80
C ARG A 201 -4.02 -15.77 4.11
N ASP A 202 -5.26 -15.59 4.53
CA ASP A 202 -6.37 -16.36 3.97
C ASP A 202 -6.99 -15.69 2.72
N ILE A 203 -6.70 -14.40 2.49
CA ILE A 203 -7.16 -13.63 1.31
C ILE A 203 -6.12 -13.66 0.17
N VAL A 204 -4.84 -13.53 0.54
CA VAL A 204 -3.68 -13.36 -0.35
C VAL A 204 -2.78 -14.62 -0.34
N GLY A 205 -2.97 -15.53 0.61
CA GLY A 205 -2.22 -16.80 0.64
C GLY A 205 -2.64 -17.74 -0.49
N ASP A 206 -1.70 -18.61 -0.87
CA ASP A 206 -1.84 -19.47 -2.04
C ASP A 206 -3.16 -20.26 -2.06
N LYS A 207 -3.84 -20.22 -3.21
CA LYS A 207 -4.84 -21.24 -3.55
C LYS A 207 -4.13 -22.59 -3.50
N ASN A 208 -4.57 -23.48 -2.60
CA ASN A 208 -4.16 -24.88 -2.56
C ASN A 208 -4.19 -25.47 -3.97
N THR A 209 -3.02 -25.60 -4.60
CA THR A 209 -2.90 -26.23 -5.90
C THR A 209 -2.85 -27.74 -5.65
N ILE A 210 -3.97 -28.42 -5.87
CA ILE A 210 -3.99 -29.89 -5.84
C ILE A 210 -3.47 -30.38 -7.18
N LEU A 211 -2.19 -30.74 -7.23
CA LEU A 211 -1.61 -31.43 -8.37
C LEU A 211 -2.09 -32.89 -8.36
N LYS A 212 -2.72 -33.34 -9.45
CA LYS A 212 -3.10 -34.74 -9.66
C LYS A 212 -2.39 -35.25 -10.90
N GLU A 213 -1.64 -36.34 -10.73
CA GLU A 213 -1.01 -37.05 -11.84
C GLU A 213 -2.10 -37.72 -12.70
N VAL A 214 -2.02 -37.54 -14.03
CA VAL A 214 -2.88 -38.23 -15.00
C VAL A 214 -2.02 -39.29 -15.67
N ALA A 215 -2.35 -40.57 -15.45
CA ALA A 215 -1.65 -41.67 -16.12
C ALA A 215 -1.92 -41.62 -17.64
N PRO A 216 -0.92 -41.94 -18.49
CA PRO A 216 -1.06 -41.97 -19.95
C PRO A 216 -2.03 -43.05 -20.43
#